data_AF-A0A4Q5Z9D6-F1
#
_entry.id   AF-A0A4Q5Z9D6-F1
#
_cell.length_a   1.000
_cell.length_b   1.000
_cell.length_c   1.000
_cell.angle_alpha   90.00
_cell.angle_beta   90.00
_cell.angle_gamma   90.00
#
_symmetry.space_group_name_H-M   'P 1'
#
loop_
_entity.id
_entity.type
_entity.pdbx_description
1 polymer ?
#
loop_
_entity_poly.entity_id
_entity_poly.type
_entity_poly.pdbx_seq_one_letter_code
_entity_poly.pdbx_strand_id
1 'polypeptide(L)'
;NNENPLYNNYVRSNRKDFAVSNTFVDYLKKVSDPRLPYMAAPNQRGEYVGVPYAVFPATGPAQNFSLAATTVAAQNAPANIVTYAEVLFAQAEAAKLGWTTGNAKTLYESAIQASLQQWMGTNFTDAVYKAYIAQPDVAYSDAKGIEQIATQRWIALFNQGTSAWNSWRRTGFPVLKPAASPLNGGTAIPRRLAYPVSTEGTLNTANYNAVIASQGPDDPYTRVWWDKP
;
A
#
# COMPACT_ATOMS: atom_id res chain seq x y z
N ASN A 1 -23.83 -13.16 4.42
CA ASN A 1 -23.47 -12.02 5.28
C ASN A 1 -22.59 -11.06 4.50
N ASN A 2 -23.02 -9.80 4.32
CA ASN A 2 -22.27 -8.75 3.61
C ASN A 2 -21.31 -8.05 4.58
N GLU A 3 -20.35 -8.80 5.13
CA GLU A 3 -19.40 -8.30 6.14
C GLU A 3 -18.07 -7.93 5.49
N ASN A 4 -17.36 -6.96 6.08
CA ASN A 4 -16.01 -6.65 5.67
C ASN A 4 -15.11 -7.92 5.70
N PRO A 5 -14.32 -8.22 4.65
CA PRO A 5 -13.49 -9.42 4.62
C PRO A 5 -12.49 -9.54 5.77
N LEU A 6 -11.94 -8.41 6.26
CA LEU A 6 -11.05 -8.43 7.42
C LEU A 6 -11.80 -8.77 8.71
N TYR A 7 -13.06 -8.35 8.85
CA TYR A 7 -13.91 -8.78 9.97
C TYR A 7 -14.13 -10.30 9.93
N ASN A 8 -14.47 -10.85 8.76
CA ASN A 8 -14.66 -12.30 8.62
C ASN A 8 -13.38 -13.06 9.01
N ASN A 9 -12.23 -12.64 8.50
CA ASN A 9 -10.97 -13.29 8.84
C ASN A 9 -10.60 -13.14 10.33
N TYR A 10 -10.55 -11.92 10.86
CA TYR A 10 -10.04 -11.66 12.20
C TYR A 10 -11.02 -12.00 13.32
N VAL A 11 -12.32 -11.88 13.09
CA VAL A 11 -13.36 -12.03 14.13
C VAL A 11 -14.13 -13.33 13.97
N ARG A 12 -14.64 -13.65 12.78
CA ARG A 12 -15.43 -14.89 12.56
C ARG A 12 -14.55 -16.14 12.56
N SER A 13 -13.49 -16.12 11.75
CA SER A 13 -12.58 -17.26 11.57
C SER A 13 -11.40 -17.27 12.54
N ASN A 14 -11.24 -16.21 13.34
CA ASN A 14 -10.13 -16.01 14.26
C ASN A 14 -8.75 -16.23 13.62
N ARG A 15 -8.61 -15.88 12.34
CA ARG A 15 -7.32 -15.93 11.63
C ARG A 15 -6.41 -14.83 12.16
N LYS A 16 -5.21 -15.23 12.57
CA LYS A 16 -4.12 -14.36 13.05
C LYS A 16 -2.80 -14.65 12.32
N ASP A 17 -2.88 -15.40 11.24
CA ASP A 17 -1.75 -15.82 10.41
C ASP A 17 -1.31 -14.75 9.41
N PHE A 18 -1.98 -13.59 9.38
CA PHE A 18 -1.56 -12.40 8.65
C PHE A 18 -1.78 -11.12 9.48
N ALA A 19 -0.92 -10.12 9.24
CA ALA A 19 -0.81 -8.90 10.03
C ALA A 19 -0.28 -7.74 9.16
N VAL A 20 -0.25 -6.52 9.70
CA VAL A 20 0.32 -5.36 8.99
C VAL A 20 1.82 -5.56 8.81
N SER A 21 2.36 -5.28 7.62
CA SER A 21 3.79 -5.48 7.34
C SER A 21 4.69 -4.53 8.15
N ASN A 22 5.87 -5.02 8.55
CA ASN A 22 6.92 -4.20 9.18
C ASN A 22 7.31 -3.01 8.30
N THR A 23 7.37 -3.18 6.98
CA THR A 23 7.70 -2.08 6.07
C THR A 23 6.72 -0.92 6.17
N PHE A 24 5.44 -1.22 6.41
CA PHE A 24 4.43 -0.19 6.62
C PHE A 24 4.54 0.42 8.01
N VAL A 25 4.53 -0.41 9.06
CA VAL A 25 4.58 0.07 10.45
C VAL A 25 5.85 0.88 10.74
N ASP A 26 7.01 0.40 10.28
CA ASP A 26 8.30 1.05 10.51
C ASP A 26 8.39 2.38 9.74
N TYR A 27 7.83 2.45 8.53
CA TYR A 27 7.75 3.71 7.80
C TYR A 27 6.88 4.74 8.54
N LEU A 28 5.68 4.34 8.97
CA LEU A 28 4.79 5.23 9.72
C LEU A 28 5.43 5.71 11.02
N LYS A 29 6.14 4.84 11.74
CA LYS A 29 6.92 5.24 12.93
C LYS A 29 8.03 6.23 12.60
N LYS A 30 8.80 6.00 11.52
CA LYS A 30 9.90 6.87 11.10
C LYS A 30 9.41 8.31 10.90
N VAL A 31 8.25 8.48 10.28
CA VAL A 31 7.64 9.80 10.02
C VAL A 31 6.59 10.18 11.06
N SER A 32 6.63 9.57 12.25
CA SER A 32 5.69 9.83 13.36
C SER A 32 4.25 10.04 12.88
N ASP A 33 3.79 9.14 12.01
CA ASP A 33 2.56 9.33 11.25
C ASP A 33 1.34 9.21 12.16
N PRO A 34 0.49 10.25 12.25
CA PRO A 34 -0.67 10.23 13.14
C PRO A 34 -1.74 9.22 12.71
N ARG A 35 -1.64 8.62 11.51
CA ARG A 35 -2.56 7.59 11.03
C ARG A 35 -2.24 6.20 11.58
N LEU A 36 -1.05 5.96 12.13
CA LEU A 36 -0.63 4.66 12.65
C LEU A 36 -1.68 3.98 13.57
N PRO A 37 -2.22 4.64 14.62
CA PRO A 37 -3.22 4.02 15.50
C PRO A 37 -4.57 3.74 14.84
N TYR A 38 -4.82 4.29 13.66
CA TYR A 38 -6.07 4.09 12.90
C TYR A 38 -5.91 3.08 11.76
N MET A 39 -4.68 2.69 11.44
CA MET A 39 -4.36 1.70 10.41
C MET A 39 -3.91 0.36 11.01
N ALA A 40 -3.22 0.40 12.14
CA ALA A 40 -2.76 -0.78 12.87
C ALA A 40 -3.29 -0.77 14.31
N ALA A 41 -3.49 -1.94 14.90
CA ALA A 41 -3.72 -2.11 16.33
C ALA A 41 -2.40 -2.41 17.04
N PRO A 42 -2.18 -1.95 18.29
CA PRO A 42 -1.06 -2.43 19.09
C PRO A 42 -1.16 -3.94 19.30
N ASN A 43 0.00 -4.61 19.39
CA ASN A 43 0.10 -6.01 19.76
C ASN A 43 -0.29 -6.20 21.26
N GLN A 44 -0.19 -7.44 21.78
CA GLN A 44 -0.55 -7.72 23.18
C GLN A 44 0.33 -7.02 24.22
N ARG A 45 1.48 -6.45 23.82
CA ARG A 45 2.41 -5.69 24.67
C ARG A 45 2.16 -4.17 24.59
N GLY A 46 1.16 -3.73 23.82
CA GLY A 46 0.89 -2.31 23.62
C GLY A 46 1.76 -1.66 22.53
N GLU A 47 2.47 -2.45 21.73
CA GLU A 47 3.45 -1.95 20.75
C GLU A 47 2.92 -2.08 19.33
N TYR A 48 3.27 -1.13 18.46
CA TYR A 48 3.05 -1.28 17.01
C TYR A 48 4.19 -2.08 16.40
N VAL A 49 3.98 -3.32 15.99
CA VAL A 49 5.06 -4.18 15.45
C VAL A 49 4.56 -4.85 14.19
N GLY A 50 5.09 -4.50 13.02
CA GLY A 50 4.66 -5.15 11.79
C GLY A 50 5.35 -6.50 11.57
N VAL A 51 4.72 -7.35 10.76
CA VAL A 51 5.26 -8.67 10.39
C VAL A 51 6.25 -8.55 9.23
N PRO A 52 7.45 -9.16 9.32
CA PRO A 52 8.33 -9.33 8.17
C PRO A 52 7.65 -10.19 7.09
N TYR A 53 7.68 -9.75 5.84
CA TYR A 53 7.11 -10.52 4.73
C TYR A 53 8.07 -11.60 4.24
N ALA A 54 7.48 -12.73 3.81
CA ALA A 54 8.17 -13.88 3.25
C ALA A 54 9.35 -14.39 4.10
N VAL A 55 9.09 -14.57 5.40
CA VAL A 55 9.99 -15.30 6.30
C VAL A 55 9.32 -16.60 6.73
N PHE A 56 10.00 -17.72 6.49
CA PHE A 56 9.58 -19.04 6.95
C PHE A 56 10.77 -19.77 7.61
N PRO A 57 10.59 -20.36 8.81
CA PRO A 57 9.38 -20.30 9.64
C PRO A 57 9.09 -18.88 10.13
N ALA A 58 7.87 -18.62 10.60
CA ALA A 58 7.50 -17.31 11.13
C ALA A 58 8.47 -16.86 12.23
N THR A 59 8.83 -15.57 12.25
CA THR A 59 9.83 -15.00 13.18
C THR A 59 9.35 -14.91 14.63
N GLY A 60 8.07 -15.18 14.87
CA GLY A 60 7.49 -15.18 16.20
C GLY A 60 6.01 -15.57 16.20
N PRO A 61 5.42 -15.76 17.39
CA PRO A 61 4.00 -16.01 17.54
C PRO A 61 3.18 -14.80 17.07
N ALA A 62 1.99 -15.05 16.52
CA ALA A 62 1.13 -14.02 15.93
C ALA A 62 0.83 -12.84 16.87
N GLN A 63 0.76 -13.10 18.18
CA GLN A 63 0.48 -12.11 19.23
C GLN A 63 1.55 -11.02 19.35
N ASN A 64 2.75 -11.26 18.82
CA ASN A 64 3.83 -10.27 18.81
C ASN A 64 3.63 -9.19 17.75
N PHE A 65 2.71 -9.38 16.80
CA PHE A 65 2.53 -8.50 15.65
C PHE A 65 1.20 -7.75 15.69
N SER A 66 1.22 -6.56 15.11
CA SER A 66 0.09 -5.66 14.94
C SER A 66 -0.82 -6.14 13.82
N LEU A 67 -2.07 -6.43 14.17
CA LEU A 67 -3.14 -6.57 13.20
C LEU A 67 -3.54 -5.20 12.64
N ALA A 68 -4.41 -5.19 11.63
CA ALA A 68 -5.07 -3.95 11.22
C ALA A 68 -5.91 -3.39 12.37
N ALA A 69 -6.07 -2.07 12.42
CA ALA A 69 -6.86 -1.40 13.46
C ALA A 69 -8.29 -1.97 13.52
N THR A 70 -8.91 -1.92 14.70
CA THR A 70 -10.27 -2.43 14.91
C THR A 70 -11.30 -1.70 14.05
N THR A 71 -11.08 -0.43 13.74
CA THR A 71 -11.89 0.37 12.81
C THR A 71 -11.80 -0.13 11.36
N VAL A 72 -10.62 -0.60 10.94
CA VAL A 72 -10.38 -1.20 9.61
C VAL A 72 -11.05 -2.56 9.49
N ALA A 73 -11.04 -3.33 10.57
CA ALA A 73 -11.58 -4.68 10.64
C ALA A 73 -13.01 -4.74 11.22
N ALA A 74 -13.70 -3.62 11.36
CA ALA A 74 -15.08 -3.59 11.83
C ALA A 74 -16.02 -4.25 10.81
N GLN A 75 -17.13 -4.84 11.28
CA GLN A 75 -18.07 -5.58 10.42
C GLN A 75 -18.61 -4.73 9.26
N ASN A 76 -18.88 -3.45 9.53
CA ASN A 76 -19.39 -2.45 8.60
C ASN A 76 -18.29 -1.50 8.06
N ALA A 77 -17.01 -1.82 8.26
CA ALA A 77 -15.92 -1.00 7.75
C ALA A 77 -16.00 -0.90 6.22
N PRO A 78 -15.86 0.30 5.62
CA PRO A 78 -15.98 0.47 4.18
C PRO A 78 -14.82 -0.21 3.44
N ALA A 79 -15.12 -0.75 2.26
CA ALA A 79 -14.13 -1.14 1.27
C ALA A 79 -13.96 0.01 0.27
N ASN A 80 -12.90 0.78 0.43
CA ASN A 80 -12.63 1.92 -0.44
C ASN A 80 -12.27 1.45 -1.86
N ILE A 81 -12.88 2.07 -2.86
CA ILE A 81 -12.58 1.82 -4.28
C ILE A 81 -11.74 2.96 -4.86
N VAL A 82 -12.19 4.20 -4.64
CA VAL A 82 -11.47 5.45 -4.95
C VAL A 82 -11.77 6.44 -3.84
N THR A 83 -10.76 7.18 -3.39
CA THR A 83 -10.93 8.20 -2.33
C THR A 83 -10.59 9.60 -2.82
N TYR A 84 -11.09 10.61 -2.12
CA TYR A 84 -10.75 12.01 -2.44
C TYR A 84 -9.24 12.28 -2.29
N ALA A 85 -8.60 11.70 -1.26
CA ALA A 85 -7.15 11.78 -1.09
C ALA A 85 -6.40 11.20 -2.31
N GLU A 86 -6.87 10.06 -2.84
CA GLU A 86 -6.29 9.47 -4.05
C GLU A 86 -6.37 10.41 -5.26
N VAL A 87 -7.53 11.04 -5.47
CA VAL A 87 -7.72 12.01 -6.57
C VAL A 87 -6.77 13.20 -6.42
N LEU A 88 -6.65 13.75 -5.21
CA LEU A 88 -5.73 14.86 -4.95
C LEU A 88 -4.27 14.47 -5.16
N PHE A 89 -3.84 13.26 -4.77
CA PHE A 89 -2.49 12.79 -5.09
C PHE A 89 -2.27 12.63 -6.59
N ALA A 90 -3.26 12.14 -7.34
CA ALA A 90 -3.18 12.06 -8.79
C ALA A 90 -3.08 13.47 -9.44
N GLN A 91 -3.82 14.45 -8.92
CA GLN A 91 -3.71 15.85 -9.36
C GLN A 91 -2.36 16.47 -9.01
N ALA A 92 -1.84 16.23 -7.80
CA ALA A 92 -0.53 16.71 -7.37
C ALA A 92 0.58 16.18 -8.29
N GLU A 93 0.50 14.89 -8.63
CA GLU A 93 1.42 14.27 -9.58
C GLU A 93 1.29 14.86 -10.98
N ALA A 94 0.07 15.00 -11.50
CA ALA A 94 -0.17 15.60 -12.81
C ALA A 94 0.36 17.03 -12.90
N ALA A 95 0.20 17.83 -11.84
CA ALA A 95 0.81 19.15 -11.70
C ALA A 95 2.34 19.07 -11.70
N LYS A 96 2.94 18.14 -10.94
CA LYS A 96 4.40 17.94 -10.91
C LYS A 96 4.98 17.51 -12.26
N LEU A 97 4.22 16.74 -13.04
CA LEU A 97 4.59 16.32 -14.39
C LEU A 97 4.30 17.39 -15.46
N GLY A 98 3.74 18.54 -15.09
CA GLY A 98 3.40 19.63 -16.01
C GLY A 98 2.18 19.34 -16.90
N TRP A 99 1.36 18.34 -16.56
CA TRP A 99 0.15 18.01 -17.32
C TRP A 99 -1.01 18.97 -17.02
N THR A 100 -0.91 19.70 -15.92
CA THR A 100 -1.90 20.71 -15.49
C THR A 100 -1.20 21.95 -14.96
N THR A 101 -1.92 23.06 -14.83
CA THR A 101 -1.43 24.32 -14.27
C THR A 101 -1.55 24.39 -12.74
N GLY A 102 -1.94 23.30 -12.08
CA GLY A 102 -2.09 23.24 -10.62
C GLY A 102 -0.75 23.37 -9.88
N ASN A 103 -0.79 23.80 -8.62
CA ASN A 103 0.40 23.82 -7.77
C ASN A 103 0.59 22.45 -7.08
N ALA A 104 1.66 21.73 -7.44
CA ALA A 104 1.94 20.40 -6.92
C ALA A 104 2.07 20.34 -5.39
N LYS A 105 2.72 21.34 -4.77
CA LYS A 105 2.86 21.44 -3.31
C LYS A 105 1.49 21.57 -2.63
N THR A 106 0.66 22.50 -3.09
CA THR A 106 -0.68 22.74 -2.52
C THR A 106 -1.57 21.52 -2.65
N LEU A 107 -1.55 20.84 -3.79
CA LEU A 107 -2.33 19.62 -4.03
C LEU A 107 -1.83 18.45 -3.17
N TYR A 108 -0.51 18.30 -3.02
CA TYR A 108 0.12 17.30 -2.15
C TYR A 108 -0.28 17.49 -0.68
N GLU A 109 -0.18 18.72 -0.18
CA GLU A 109 -0.56 19.07 1.20
C GLU A 109 -2.07 18.84 1.43
N SER A 110 -2.90 19.21 0.45
CA SER A 110 -4.35 18.94 0.47
C SER A 110 -4.65 17.43 0.46
N ALA A 111 -3.90 16.64 -0.31
CA ALA A 111 -4.06 15.19 -0.36
C ALA A 111 -3.71 14.52 0.98
N ILE A 112 -2.64 14.99 1.64
CA ILE A 112 -2.31 14.57 3.00
C ILE A 112 -3.44 14.92 3.96
N GLN A 113 -3.93 16.16 3.93
CA GLN A 113 -5.03 16.59 4.80
C GLN A 113 -6.27 15.71 4.64
N ALA A 114 -6.68 15.45 3.39
CA ALA A 114 -7.81 14.57 3.09
C ALA A 114 -7.58 13.14 3.59
N SER A 115 -6.35 12.62 3.47
CA SER A 115 -5.99 11.31 4.00
C SER A 115 -6.06 11.26 5.52
N LEU A 116 -5.53 12.28 6.21
CA LEU A 116 -5.61 12.38 7.67
C LEU A 116 -7.06 12.43 8.15
N GLN A 117 -7.91 13.25 7.50
CA GLN A 117 -9.33 13.34 7.81
C GLN A 117 -10.05 12.00 7.64
N GLN A 118 -9.78 11.29 6.54
CA GLN A 118 -10.37 9.98 6.27
C GLN A 118 -10.00 8.95 7.36
N TRP A 119 -8.74 8.90 7.77
CA TRP A 119 -8.24 7.86 8.67
C TRP A 119 -8.48 8.18 10.15
N MET A 120 -8.34 9.45 10.55
CA MET A 120 -8.45 9.86 11.96
C MET A 120 -9.88 10.22 12.37
N GLY A 121 -10.75 10.54 11.40
CA GLY A 121 -12.12 10.96 11.67
C GLY A 121 -12.18 12.16 12.61
N THR A 122 -12.91 12.01 13.73
CA THR A 122 -13.08 13.06 14.75
C THR A 122 -11.79 13.43 15.49
N ASN A 123 -10.73 12.63 15.38
CA ASN A 123 -9.42 12.93 16.00
C ASN A 123 -8.53 13.79 15.10
N PHE A 124 -8.93 14.04 13.87
CA PHE A 124 -8.23 14.98 13.00
C PHE A 124 -8.28 16.40 13.59
N THR A 125 -7.14 17.08 13.58
CA THR A 125 -7.07 18.52 13.91
C THR A 125 -6.08 19.23 12.98
N ASP A 126 -6.29 20.52 12.76
CA ASP A 126 -5.35 21.35 11.99
C ASP A 126 -3.95 21.37 12.61
N ALA A 127 -3.85 21.24 13.94
CA ALA A 127 -2.57 21.18 14.64
C ALA A 127 -1.80 19.91 14.27
N VAL A 128 -2.46 18.74 14.27
CA VAL A 128 -1.84 17.47 13.85
C VAL A 128 -1.42 17.53 12.39
N TYR A 129 -2.28 18.07 11.52
CA TYR A 129 -1.96 18.24 10.10
C TYR A 129 -0.71 19.12 9.89
N LYS A 130 -0.68 20.32 10.48
CA LYS A 130 0.44 21.25 10.37
C LYS A 130 1.74 20.65 10.90
N ALA A 131 1.69 19.94 12.02
CA ALA A 131 2.85 19.25 12.59
C ALA A 131 3.35 18.14 11.65
N TYR A 132 2.44 17.37 11.04
CA TYR A 132 2.79 16.26 10.16
C TYR A 132 3.44 16.74 8.85
N ILE A 133 2.86 17.73 8.16
CA ILE A 133 3.44 18.24 6.90
C ILE A 133 4.74 19.02 7.08
N ALA A 134 5.04 19.46 8.31
CA ALA A 134 6.28 20.16 8.63
C ALA A 134 7.46 19.21 8.89
N GLN A 135 7.23 17.89 8.99
CA GLN A 135 8.32 16.94 9.23
C GLN A 135 9.28 16.89 8.03
N PRO A 136 10.61 16.78 8.23
CA PRO A 136 11.58 16.83 7.14
C PRO A 136 11.37 15.79 6.03
N ASP A 137 10.92 14.59 6.38
CA ASP A 137 10.65 13.51 5.43
C ASP A 137 9.29 13.64 4.72
N VAL A 138 8.40 14.53 5.20
CA VAL A 138 7.03 14.73 4.68
C VAL A 138 6.90 16.08 3.97
N ALA A 139 7.64 17.10 4.41
CA ALA A 139 7.61 18.45 3.85
C ALA A 139 7.93 18.44 2.36
N TYR A 140 7.03 19.00 1.56
CA TYR A 140 7.17 18.97 0.10
C TYR A 140 8.46 19.64 -0.36
N SER A 141 9.21 18.94 -1.21
CA SER A 141 10.37 19.44 -1.93
C SER A 141 10.19 19.16 -3.40
N ASP A 142 10.36 20.19 -4.24
CA ASP A 142 10.19 20.04 -5.68
C ASP A 142 11.17 19.00 -6.27
N ALA A 143 12.39 18.92 -5.73
CA ALA A 143 13.39 17.94 -6.14
C ALA A 143 12.97 16.48 -5.85
N LYS A 144 12.07 16.25 -4.88
CA LYS A 144 11.58 14.93 -4.49
C LYS A 144 10.07 14.76 -4.72
N GLY A 145 9.44 15.67 -5.49
CA GLY A 145 7.98 15.78 -5.54
C GLY A 145 7.27 14.46 -5.89
N ILE A 146 7.73 13.75 -6.93
CA ILE A 146 7.14 12.46 -7.34
C ILE A 146 7.31 11.39 -6.26
N GLU A 147 8.50 11.29 -5.65
CA GLU A 147 8.77 10.35 -4.56
C GLU A 147 7.84 10.60 -3.37
N GLN A 148 7.72 11.86 -2.95
CA GLN A 148 6.91 12.24 -1.80
C GLN A 148 5.41 12.03 -2.07
N ILE A 149 4.92 12.46 -3.24
CA ILE A 149 3.53 12.26 -3.65
C ILE A 149 3.19 10.75 -3.68
N ALA A 150 4.01 9.94 -4.35
CA ALA A 150 3.78 8.51 -4.47
C ALA A 150 3.86 7.79 -3.11
N THR A 151 4.80 8.19 -2.25
CA THR A 151 4.97 7.59 -0.92
C THR A 151 3.80 7.92 0.01
N GLN A 152 3.32 9.18 0.02
CA GLN A 152 2.15 9.55 0.80
C GLN A 152 0.85 8.94 0.24
N ARG A 153 0.76 8.79 -1.09
CA ARG A 153 -0.33 8.05 -1.73
C ARG A 153 -0.33 6.58 -1.32
N TRP A 154 0.84 5.94 -1.21
CA TRP A 154 0.96 4.56 -0.72
C TRP A 154 0.40 4.40 0.70
N ILE A 155 0.64 5.37 1.60
CA ILE A 155 0.04 5.39 2.94
C ILE A 155 -1.49 5.54 2.86
N ALA A 156 -1.97 6.48 2.04
CA ALA A 156 -3.41 6.73 1.87
C ALA A 156 -4.16 5.52 1.28
N LEU A 157 -3.48 4.71 0.47
CA LEU A 157 -4.00 3.49 -0.16
C LEU A 157 -3.94 2.26 0.77
N PHE A 158 -3.70 2.42 2.08
CA PHE A 158 -3.83 1.30 3.02
C PHE A 158 -5.20 0.62 2.90
N ASN A 159 -5.21 -0.71 2.90
CA ASN A 159 -6.36 -1.58 2.60
C ASN A 159 -6.91 -1.50 1.15
N GLN A 160 -6.19 -0.85 0.22
CA GLN A 160 -6.45 -0.82 -1.22
C GLN A 160 -5.25 -1.42 -1.98
N GLY A 161 -4.91 -2.67 -1.67
CA GLY A 161 -3.65 -3.31 -2.04
C GLY A 161 -3.35 -3.32 -3.55
N THR A 162 -4.34 -3.54 -4.40
CA THR A 162 -4.16 -3.52 -5.87
C THR A 162 -3.80 -2.12 -6.35
N SER A 163 -4.48 -1.07 -5.88
CA SER A 163 -4.16 0.33 -6.22
C SER A 163 -2.77 0.72 -5.72
N ALA A 164 -2.42 0.32 -4.49
CA ALA A 164 -1.08 0.56 -3.93
C ALA A 164 0.01 -0.13 -4.76
N TRP A 165 -0.20 -1.40 -5.14
CA TRP A 165 0.75 -2.16 -5.96
C TRP A 165 0.88 -1.60 -7.37
N ASN A 166 -0.22 -1.13 -7.98
CA ASN A 166 -0.18 -0.44 -9.27
C ASN A 166 0.60 0.87 -9.19
N SER A 167 0.31 1.68 -8.16
CA SER A 167 1.00 2.96 -7.94
C SER A 167 2.50 2.75 -7.72
N TRP A 168 2.89 1.78 -6.90
CA TRP A 168 4.30 1.45 -6.67
C TRP A 168 4.99 0.96 -7.93
N ARG A 169 4.38 0.05 -8.72
CA ARG A 169 4.99 -0.43 -9.97
C ARG A 169 5.30 0.72 -10.93
N ARG A 170 4.33 1.64 -11.11
CA ARG A 170 4.46 2.78 -12.03
C ARG A 170 5.47 3.84 -11.56
N THR A 171 5.59 4.07 -10.26
CA THR A 171 6.42 5.16 -9.71
C THR A 171 7.78 4.70 -9.19
N GLY A 172 7.90 3.42 -8.80
CA GLY A 172 9.02 2.91 -8.01
C GLY A 172 9.00 3.32 -6.54
N PHE A 173 7.98 4.08 -6.08
CA PHE A 173 7.93 4.68 -4.75
C PHE A 173 6.76 4.18 -3.90
N PRO A 174 6.95 4.03 -2.56
CA PRO A 174 8.22 4.18 -1.85
C PRO A 174 9.26 3.14 -2.30
N VAL A 175 10.55 3.38 -1.99
CA VAL A 175 11.61 2.42 -2.31
C VAL A 175 11.45 1.18 -1.41
N LEU A 176 10.79 0.16 -1.94
CA LEU A 176 10.56 -1.12 -1.27
C LEU A 176 11.72 -2.08 -1.54
N LYS A 177 12.09 -2.85 -0.53
CA LYS A 177 13.10 -3.91 -0.66
C LYS A 177 12.43 -5.25 -0.95
N PRO A 178 13.05 -6.13 -1.74
CA PRO A 178 12.63 -7.53 -1.82
C PRO A 178 12.70 -8.21 -0.45
N ALA A 179 11.98 -9.32 -0.31
CA ALA A 179 12.07 -10.12 0.91
C ALA A 179 13.50 -10.64 1.08
N ALA A 180 13.94 -10.79 2.34
CA ALA A 180 15.27 -11.33 2.62
C ALA A 180 15.39 -12.82 2.24
N SER A 181 14.30 -13.58 2.36
CA SER A 181 14.27 -15.02 2.11
C SER A 181 13.01 -15.45 1.33
N PRO A 182 12.84 -14.99 0.08
CA PRO A 182 11.62 -15.27 -0.68
C PRO A 182 11.48 -16.77 -0.98
N LEU A 183 10.29 -17.31 -0.72
CA LEU A 183 10.00 -18.74 -0.88
C LEU A 183 10.03 -19.22 -2.33
N ASN A 184 9.89 -18.31 -3.29
CA ASN A 184 9.94 -18.61 -4.71
C ASN A 184 11.36 -18.52 -5.30
N GLY A 185 12.39 -18.27 -4.48
CA GLY A 185 13.79 -18.18 -4.92
C GLY A 185 14.13 -16.96 -5.77
N GLY A 186 13.21 -16.03 -5.99
CA GLY A 186 13.47 -14.83 -6.78
C GLY A 186 14.20 -13.73 -5.99
N THR A 187 14.65 -12.68 -6.68
CA THR A 187 15.47 -11.61 -6.07
C THR A 187 14.79 -10.24 -6.08
N ALA A 188 13.58 -10.16 -6.65
CA ALA A 188 12.82 -8.92 -6.81
C ALA A 188 11.39 -9.06 -6.25
N ILE A 189 10.70 -7.92 -6.09
CA ILE A 189 9.27 -7.89 -5.77
C ILE A 189 8.49 -8.20 -7.07
N PRO A 190 7.56 -9.18 -7.08
CA PRO A 190 6.74 -9.49 -8.24
C PRO A 190 6.03 -8.26 -8.84
N ARG A 191 6.04 -8.19 -10.16
CA ARG A 191 5.48 -7.12 -10.98
C ARG A 191 4.18 -7.51 -11.68
N ARG A 192 3.79 -8.79 -11.65
CA ARG A 192 2.50 -9.29 -12.17
C ARG A 192 2.13 -10.61 -11.49
N LEU A 193 0.89 -11.05 -11.73
CA LEU A 193 0.47 -12.42 -11.46
C LEU A 193 0.65 -13.24 -12.75
N ALA A 194 1.04 -14.51 -12.60
CA ALA A 194 1.10 -15.44 -13.72
C ALA A 194 -0.31 -15.78 -14.21
N TYR A 195 -0.44 -16.21 -15.47
CA TYR A 195 -1.69 -16.76 -15.95
C TYR A 195 -1.97 -18.12 -15.29
N PRO A 196 -3.25 -18.51 -15.13
CA PRO A 196 -3.58 -19.85 -14.66
C PRO A 196 -3.19 -20.91 -15.70
N VAL A 197 -1.97 -21.45 -15.60
CA VAL A 197 -1.40 -22.37 -16.60
C VAL A 197 -2.28 -23.62 -16.82
N SER A 198 -2.93 -24.11 -15.78
CA SER A 198 -3.81 -25.29 -15.85
C SER A 198 -5.01 -25.11 -16.77
N THR A 199 -5.43 -23.87 -17.04
CA THR A 199 -6.51 -23.57 -17.98
C THR A 199 -6.00 -22.87 -19.24
N GLU A 200 -5.18 -21.82 -19.12
CA GLU A 200 -4.73 -21.04 -20.27
C GLU A 200 -3.74 -21.82 -21.14
N GLY A 201 -2.83 -22.58 -20.52
CA GLY A 201 -1.85 -23.38 -21.24
C GLY A 201 -2.45 -24.61 -21.95
N THR A 202 -3.59 -25.11 -21.48
CA THR A 202 -4.18 -26.39 -21.92
C THR A 202 -5.46 -26.22 -22.74
N LEU A 203 -6.34 -25.28 -22.36
CA LEU A 203 -7.64 -25.06 -22.98
C LEU A 203 -7.64 -23.89 -23.97
N ASN A 204 -6.65 -22.98 -23.88
CA ASN A 204 -6.57 -21.76 -24.66
C ASN A 204 -5.17 -21.52 -25.26
N THR A 205 -4.46 -22.61 -25.58
CA THR A 205 -3.02 -22.62 -25.89
C THR A 205 -2.62 -21.64 -26.99
N ALA A 206 -3.44 -21.49 -28.04
CA ALA A 206 -3.13 -20.58 -29.15
C ALA A 206 -3.05 -19.11 -28.68
N ASN A 207 -4.01 -18.66 -27.86
CA ASN A 207 -4.04 -17.30 -27.33
C ASN A 207 -2.96 -17.10 -26.25
N TYR A 208 -2.75 -18.10 -25.38
CA TYR A 208 -1.68 -18.08 -24.39
C TYR A 208 -0.30 -17.88 -25.04
N ASN A 209 0.01 -18.65 -26.09
CA ASN A 209 1.26 -18.52 -26.83
C ASN A 209 1.40 -17.17 -27.55
N ALA A 210 0.31 -16.65 -28.12
CA ALA A 210 0.31 -15.33 -28.77
C ALA A 210 0.61 -14.19 -27.77
N VAL A 211 0.06 -14.26 -26.56
CA VAL A 211 0.34 -13.27 -25.51
C VAL A 211 1.78 -13.38 -25.03
N ILE A 212 2.31 -14.59 -24.76
CA ILE A 212 3.71 -14.76 -24.37
C ILE A 212 4.67 -14.21 -25.43
N ALA A 213 4.39 -14.42 -26.71
CA ALA A 213 5.22 -13.91 -27.79
C ALA A 213 5.29 -12.36 -27.82
N SER A 214 4.24 -11.67 -27.37
CA SER A 214 4.19 -10.20 -27.36
C SER A 214 4.60 -9.56 -26.02
N GLN A 215 4.30 -10.20 -24.89
CA GLN A 215 4.60 -9.65 -23.57
C GLN A 215 6.00 -10.04 -23.05
N GLY A 216 6.55 -11.17 -23.54
CA GLY A 216 7.65 -11.89 -22.91
C GLY A 216 7.21 -13.11 -22.09
N PRO A 217 8.12 -13.74 -21.34
CA PRO A 217 7.81 -14.95 -20.57
C PRO A 217 6.70 -14.68 -19.54
N ASP A 218 5.84 -15.69 -19.31
CA ASP A 218 4.86 -15.64 -18.21
C ASP A 218 5.56 -15.89 -16.87
N ASP A 219 6.26 -14.86 -16.43
CA ASP A 219 7.07 -14.83 -15.21
C ASP A 219 6.60 -13.64 -14.34
N PRO A 220 6.56 -13.79 -12.99
CA PRO A 220 6.11 -12.73 -12.08
C PRO A 220 6.94 -11.44 -12.18
N TYR A 221 8.12 -11.44 -12.77
CA TYR A 221 9.01 -10.29 -12.94
C TYR A 221 8.86 -9.60 -14.31
N THR A 222 8.17 -10.22 -15.26
CA THR A 222 7.84 -9.58 -16.54
C THR A 222 6.95 -8.35 -16.30
N ARG A 223 7.40 -7.20 -16.80
CA ARG A 223 6.68 -5.92 -16.65
C ARG A 223 5.42 -5.90 -17.52
N VAL A 224 4.34 -5.33 -16.99
CA VAL A 224 3.14 -5.03 -17.77
C VAL A 224 3.36 -3.78 -18.63
N TRP A 225 2.56 -3.57 -19.67
CA TRP A 225 2.84 -2.56 -20.70
C TRP A 225 2.99 -1.11 -20.20
N TRP A 226 2.28 -0.76 -19.11
CA TRP A 226 2.34 0.57 -18.48
C TRP A 226 3.46 0.69 -17.44
N ASP A 227 4.05 -0.43 -17.06
CA ASP A 227 5.07 -0.53 -16.02
C ASP A 227 6.48 -0.34 -16.61
N LYS A 228 6.79 0.90 -17.02
CA LYS A 228 8.05 1.22 -17.72
C LYS A 228 9.21 1.48 -16.73
N PRO A 229 10.46 1.18 -17.10
CA PRO A 229 11.65 1.49 -16.29
C PRO A 229 11.85 3.00 -16.09
#